data_AF-A0A9W9CLH8-F1
#
_entry.id   AF-A0A9W9CLH8-F1
#
_cell.length_a   1.000
_cell.length_b   1.000
_cell.length_c   1.000
_cell.angle_alpha   90.00
_cell.angle_beta   90.00
_cell.angle_gamma   90.00
#
_symmetry.space_group_name_H-M   'P 1'
#
loop_
_entity.id
_entity.type
_entity.pdbx_description
1 polymer ?
#
loop_
_entity_poly.entity_id
_entity_poly.type
_entity_poly.pdbx_seq_one_letter_code
_entity_poly.pdbx_strand_id
1 'polypeptide(L)'
;MSDTAPHAPEGLVHGTDRSQPPNQPQQKEPNEHTPKLPDANLSAGSGHTSQTSNLRDFLASLKAPADRKFFQALGKDGVLRNLCFLPTPPDQPTGITVYDAKPMSPELIKAYLDRQPWSQATEDRFRGVDGRLVAQEHWLQPPPGVVLSRGSQNERDEEKRRWAEERKLLEEKIERGEVSAEDAGPACGGVQSNYDLRPR
;
A
#
# COMPACT_ATOMS: atom_id res chain seq x y z
N MET A 1 15.88 45.60 -38.79
CA MET A 1 17.31 45.34 -38.53
C MET A 1 17.39 43.92 -37.99
N SER A 2 17.37 42.96 -38.93
CA SER A 2 18.50 42.05 -39.23
C SER A 2 18.36 40.78 -38.38
N ASP A 3 17.60 39.77 -38.81
CA ASP A 3 17.99 38.66 -39.72
C ASP A 3 19.39 38.09 -39.46
N THR A 4 19.46 36.76 -39.20
CA THR A 4 20.42 35.76 -39.73
C THR A 4 20.54 34.55 -38.78
N ALA A 5 19.90 33.43 -39.15
CA ALA A 5 20.49 32.08 -39.00
C ALA A 5 21.33 31.80 -40.28
N PRO A 6 22.04 30.66 -40.49
CA PRO A 6 22.34 29.46 -39.68
C PRO A 6 23.84 29.10 -39.72
N HIS A 7 24.29 27.94 -39.20
CA HIS A 7 25.23 27.02 -39.88
C HIS A 7 25.65 25.80 -39.02
N ALA A 8 25.43 24.60 -39.55
CA ALA A 8 26.28 23.42 -39.38
C ALA A 8 27.32 23.37 -40.53
N PRO A 9 28.43 22.63 -40.37
CA PRO A 9 28.65 21.38 -41.15
C PRO A 9 29.37 20.26 -40.34
N GLU A 10 29.09 18.96 -40.58
CA GLU A 10 29.89 17.96 -41.37
C GLU A 10 31.42 18.04 -41.16
N GLY A 11 32.24 16.99 -40.96
CA GLY A 11 32.19 15.53 -41.08
C GLY A 11 33.65 15.00 -41.04
N LEU A 12 33.85 13.73 -41.40
CA LEU A 12 35.12 13.01 -41.71
C LEU A 12 35.86 12.14 -40.64
N VAL A 13 35.50 10.85 -40.67
CA VAL A 13 36.29 9.60 -40.91
C VAL A 13 37.59 9.16 -40.19
N HIS A 14 37.52 7.84 -39.92
CA HIS A 14 38.48 6.73 -40.11
C HIS A 14 39.57 6.43 -39.06
N GLY A 15 39.56 5.16 -38.62
CA GLY A 15 40.65 4.49 -37.92
C GLY A 15 40.25 3.10 -37.40
N THR A 16 40.31 2.10 -38.28
CA THR A 16 40.21 0.65 -37.99
C THR A 16 41.49 0.10 -37.35
N ASP A 17 41.40 -0.77 -36.34
CA ASP A 17 42.26 -1.97 -36.17
C ASP A 17 41.69 -2.85 -35.02
N ARG A 18 40.98 -3.96 -35.28
CA ARG A 18 41.49 -5.35 -35.34
C ARG A 18 42.47 -5.71 -34.21
N SER A 19 42.02 -6.57 -33.29
CA SER A 19 42.74 -7.80 -32.85
C SER A 19 41.97 -8.51 -31.72
N GLN A 20 41.27 -9.59 -32.06
CA GLN A 20 41.21 -10.86 -31.29
C GLN A 20 42.45 -11.71 -31.69
N PRO A 21 42.83 -12.86 -31.08
CA PRO A 21 42.10 -13.80 -30.18
C PRO A 21 43.05 -14.39 -29.07
N PRO A 22 43.03 -15.70 -28.69
CA PRO A 22 41.99 -16.59 -28.13
C PRO A 22 42.39 -17.16 -26.74
N ASN A 23 41.45 -17.78 -26.01
CA ASN A 23 41.57 -19.15 -25.48
C ASN A 23 40.47 -19.50 -24.45
N GLN A 24 39.60 -20.43 -24.84
CA GLN A 24 39.08 -21.50 -23.98
C GLN A 24 39.83 -22.78 -24.40
N PRO A 25 40.09 -23.76 -23.52
CA PRO A 25 39.02 -24.66 -23.04
C PRO A 25 39.20 -25.23 -21.61
N GLN A 26 38.11 -25.68 -20.98
CA GLN A 26 37.88 -27.10 -20.65
C GLN A 26 36.70 -27.32 -19.69
N GLN A 27 35.85 -28.26 -20.09
CA GLN A 27 34.78 -28.88 -19.31
C GLN A 27 35.36 -29.83 -18.24
N LYS A 28 34.70 -29.92 -17.09
CA LYS A 28 34.66 -31.12 -16.23
C LYS A 28 33.43 -31.06 -15.31
N GLU A 29 32.45 -31.90 -15.61
CA GLU A 29 31.49 -32.49 -14.66
C GLU A 29 31.95 -33.94 -14.36
N PRO A 30 31.34 -34.74 -13.44
CA PRO A 30 30.33 -34.43 -12.42
C PRO A 30 30.76 -34.94 -11.02
N ASN A 31 30.01 -34.62 -9.95
CA ASN A 31 29.75 -35.63 -8.93
C ASN A 31 28.44 -35.36 -8.18
N GLU A 32 27.52 -36.31 -8.31
CA GLU A 32 26.31 -36.48 -7.53
C GLU A 32 26.65 -36.56 -6.03
N HIS A 33 25.80 -35.98 -5.17
CA HIS A 33 25.27 -36.61 -3.95
C HIS A 33 24.08 -35.77 -3.47
N THR A 34 22.88 -36.23 -3.80
CA THR A 34 21.62 -35.81 -3.17
C THR A 34 21.49 -36.50 -1.81
N PRO A 35 20.86 -35.84 -0.82
CA PRO A 35 19.80 -36.53 -0.09
C PRO A 35 18.49 -35.75 -0.23
N LYS A 36 17.47 -36.47 -0.72
CA LYS A 36 16.06 -36.05 -0.82
C LYS A 36 15.49 -35.75 0.56
N LEU A 37 14.79 -34.63 0.68
CA LEU A 37 13.68 -34.42 1.63
C LEU A 37 12.54 -33.68 0.89
N PRO A 38 11.28 -33.91 1.30
CA PRO A 38 10.16 -34.11 0.38
C PRO A 38 9.54 -32.85 -0.20
N ASP A 39 8.96 -33.04 -1.38
CA ASP A 39 8.17 -32.09 -2.17
C ASP A 39 7.09 -31.38 -1.33
N ALA A 40 7.40 -30.18 -0.85
CA ALA A 40 6.39 -29.17 -0.57
C ALA A 40 6.11 -28.44 -1.88
N ASN A 41 5.03 -28.86 -2.52
CA ASN A 41 4.43 -28.30 -3.71
C ASN A 41 4.16 -26.78 -3.53
N LEU A 42 5.18 -25.95 -3.80
CA LEU A 42 5.03 -24.52 -4.01
C LEU A 42 4.31 -24.33 -5.35
N SER A 43 3.00 -24.52 -5.32
CA SER A 43 2.11 -23.97 -6.32
C SER A 43 2.29 -22.45 -6.28
N ALA A 44 3.10 -21.96 -7.22
CA ALA A 44 3.23 -20.55 -7.55
C ALA A 44 1.83 -19.92 -7.68
N GLY A 45 1.42 -19.22 -6.62
CA GLY A 45 0.17 -18.48 -6.57
C GLY A 45 0.26 -17.25 -7.44
N SER A 46 0.09 -17.42 -8.75
CA SER A 46 -0.05 -16.33 -9.74
C SER A 46 -1.27 -15.42 -9.48
N GLY A 47 -2.07 -15.68 -8.44
CA GLY A 47 -3.25 -14.88 -8.08
C GLY A 47 -2.96 -13.64 -7.22
N HIS A 48 -1.80 -13.54 -6.58
CA HIS A 48 -1.56 -12.51 -5.56
C HIS A 48 -1.15 -11.14 -6.14
N THR A 49 -0.47 -11.14 -7.29
CA THR A 49 -0.04 -9.92 -7.99
C THR A 49 -1.23 -9.19 -8.65
N SER A 50 -2.28 -9.91 -9.07
CA SER A 50 -3.48 -9.33 -9.67
C SER A 50 -4.37 -8.63 -8.64
N GLN A 51 -4.57 -9.20 -7.46
CA GLN A 51 -5.43 -8.57 -6.43
C GLN A 51 -4.81 -7.30 -5.84
N THR A 52 -3.48 -7.27 -5.67
CA THR A 52 -2.74 -6.12 -5.15
C THR A 52 -2.67 -4.96 -6.15
N SER A 53 -2.49 -5.24 -7.45
CA SER A 53 -2.58 -4.23 -8.51
C SER A 53 -3.99 -3.65 -8.65
N ASN A 54 -5.02 -4.50 -8.68
CA ASN A 54 -6.41 -4.06 -8.71
C ASN A 54 -6.80 -3.18 -7.51
N LEU A 55 -6.30 -3.49 -6.31
CA LEU A 55 -6.51 -2.63 -5.15
C LEU A 55 -5.84 -1.27 -5.32
N ARG A 56 -4.59 -1.22 -5.79
CA ARG A 56 -3.86 0.04 -5.97
C ARG A 56 -4.58 0.97 -6.94
N ASP A 57 -5.03 0.42 -8.06
CA ASP A 57 -5.78 1.16 -9.09
C ASP A 57 -7.12 1.63 -8.55
N PHE A 58 -7.82 0.78 -7.77
CA PHE A 58 -9.04 1.16 -7.08
C PHE A 58 -8.80 2.34 -6.13
N LEU A 59 -7.78 2.28 -5.27
CA LEU A 59 -7.43 3.36 -4.33
C LEU A 59 -7.06 4.65 -5.06
N ALA A 60 -6.30 4.57 -6.15
CA ALA A 60 -5.91 5.71 -6.97
C ALA A 60 -7.10 6.35 -7.71
N SER A 61 -8.18 5.58 -7.91
CA SER A 61 -9.37 6.06 -8.60
C SER A 61 -10.28 6.94 -7.73
N LEU A 62 -10.10 6.97 -6.41
CA LEU A 62 -10.83 7.90 -5.54
C LEU A 62 -10.31 9.32 -5.74
N LYS A 63 -11.24 10.27 -5.88
CA LYS A 63 -10.93 11.70 -5.97
C LYS A 63 -10.41 12.18 -4.62
N ALA A 64 -9.39 13.03 -4.67
CA ALA A 64 -8.81 13.69 -3.50
C ALA A 64 -9.04 15.21 -3.59
N PRO A 65 -9.23 15.90 -2.46
CA PRO A 65 -9.25 17.35 -2.43
C PRO A 65 -7.90 17.93 -2.89
N ALA A 66 -7.94 19.13 -3.48
CA ALA A 66 -6.76 19.77 -4.06
C ALA A 66 -5.64 20.03 -3.03
N ASP A 67 -6.02 20.33 -1.78
CA ASP A 67 -5.09 20.55 -0.67
C ASP A 67 -4.52 19.25 -0.08
N ARG A 68 -5.00 18.09 -0.55
CA ARG A 68 -4.67 16.74 -0.08
C ARG A 68 -4.88 16.54 1.43
N LYS A 69 -5.71 17.37 2.08
CA LYS A 69 -6.04 17.23 3.50
C LYS A 69 -7.23 16.30 3.68
N PHE A 70 -6.98 15.01 3.47
CA PHE A 70 -7.97 13.95 3.69
C PHE A 70 -7.32 12.74 4.34
N PHE A 71 -8.15 11.84 4.84
CA PHE A 71 -7.74 10.52 5.28
C PHE A 71 -8.71 9.48 4.73
N GLN A 72 -8.19 8.28 4.45
CA GLN A 72 -8.99 7.15 3.99
C GLN A 72 -9.60 6.41 5.18
N ALA A 73 -10.86 6.05 5.07
CA ALA A 73 -11.53 5.20 6.03
C ALA A 73 -12.45 4.19 5.33
N LEU A 74 -12.26 2.92 5.66
CA LEU A 74 -13.19 1.86 5.27
C LEU A 74 -14.34 1.82 6.30
N GLY A 75 -15.55 2.17 5.86
CA GLY A 75 -16.73 2.07 6.70
C GLY A 75 -17.11 0.63 6.98
N LYS A 76 -17.88 0.39 8.06
CA LYS A 76 -18.39 -0.97 8.40
C LYS A 76 -19.26 -1.59 7.31
N ASP A 77 -19.76 -0.75 6.41
CA ASP A 77 -20.59 -1.09 5.26
C ASP A 77 -19.77 -1.53 4.03
N GLY A 78 -18.44 -1.58 4.11
CA GLY A 78 -17.58 -1.97 2.99
C GLY A 78 -17.35 -0.87 1.95
N VAL A 79 -17.73 0.37 2.25
CA VAL A 79 -17.50 1.53 1.38
C VAL A 79 -16.26 2.30 1.86
N LEU A 80 -15.29 2.46 0.97
CA LEU A 80 -14.09 3.26 1.22
C LEU A 80 -14.38 4.74 0.97
N ARG A 81 -13.97 5.58 1.90
CA ARG A 81 -14.25 7.03 1.86
C ARG A 81 -12.97 7.83 2.03
N ASN A 82 -12.83 8.88 1.23
CA ASN A 82 -11.91 9.98 1.48
C ASN A 82 -12.64 11.00 2.35
N LEU A 83 -12.19 11.15 3.60
CA LEU A 83 -12.81 12.01 4.60
C LEU A 83 -11.98 13.26 4.83
N CYS A 84 -12.64 14.41 4.89
CA CYS A 84 -12.03 15.69 5.22
C CYS A 84 -12.44 16.13 6.62
N PHE A 85 -11.52 16.75 7.34
CA PHE A 85 -11.85 17.41 8.61
C PHE A 85 -12.61 18.70 8.34
N LEU A 86 -13.69 18.90 9.08
CA LEU A 86 -14.37 20.18 9.15
C LEU A 86 -13.70 21.04 10.22
N PRO A 87 -13.75 22.39 10.09
CA PRO A 87 -13.36 23.29 11.16
C PRO A 87 -14.19 22.97 12.42
N THR A 88 -13.53 22.66 13.53
CA THR A 88 -14.17 22.32 14.81
C THR A 88 -13.27 22.83 15.94
N PRO A 89 -13.82 23.29 17.08
CA PRO A 89 -13.01 23.66 18.24
C PRO A 89 -12.08 22.51 18.69
N PRO A 90 -10.84 22.79 19.14
CA PRO A 90 -9.84 21.76 19.42
C PRO A 90 -10.24 20.70 20.45
N ASP A 91 -11.10 21.07 21.40
CA ASP A 91 -11.57 20.21 22.50
C ASP A 91 -12.88 19.46 22.20
N GLN A 92 -13.45 19.64 20.99
CA GLN A 92 -14.69 18.97 20.59
C GLN A 92 -14.41 17.84 19.60
N PRO A 93 -15.31 16.83 19.51
CA PRO A 93 -15.20 15.76 18.52
C PRO A 93 -15.08 16.35 17.12
N THR A 94 -14.04 15.94 16.39
CA THR A 94 -13.72 16.57 15.11
C THR A 94 -14.82 16.26 14.09
N GLY A 95 -15.45 17.31 13.55
CA GLY A 95 -16.40 17.17 12.45
C GLY A 95 -15.71 16.58 11.21
N ILE A 96 -16.40 15.70 10.50
CA ILE A 96 -15.89 15.07 9.28
C ILE A 96 -16.94 15.16 8.18
N THR A 97 -16.50 15.27 6.94
CA THR A 97 -17.35 15.17 5.76
C THR A 97 -16.73 14.21 4.74
N VAL A 98 -17.57 13.59 3.93
CA VAL A 98 -17.14 12.68 2.86
C VAL A 98 -16.85 13.50 1.61
N TYR A 99 -15.63 13.43 1.11
CA TYR A 99 -15.21 14.08 -0.13
C TYR A 99 -15.50 13.20 -1.35
N ASP A 100 -15.12 11.93 -1.27
CA ASP A 100 -15.41 10.92 -2.28
C ASP A 100 -15.58 9.55 -1.61
N ALA A 101 -16.32 8.67 -2.27
CA ALA A 101 -16.62 7.35 -1.75
C ALA A 101 -16.76 6.34 -2.88
N LYS A 102 -16.23 5.12 -2.67
CA LYS A 102 -16.42 4.01 -3.60
C LYS A 102 -16.70 2.71 -2.85
N PRO A 103 -17.71 1.93 -3.28
CA PRO A 103 -17.99 0.63 -2.71
C PRO A 103 -16.87 -0.35 -3.08
N MET A 104 -16.46 -1.17 -2.13
CA MET A 104 -15.49 -2.24 -2.37
C MET A 104 -16.22 -3.58 -2.48
N SER A 105 -15.75 -4.44 -3.37
CA SER A 105 -16.16 -5.86 -3.37
C SER A 105 -15.51 -6.59 -2.19
N PRO A 106 -16.01 -7.78 -1.80
CA PRO A 106 -15.40 -8.59 -0.75
C PRO A 106 -13.91 -8.86 -0.98
N GLU A 107 -13.49 -9.07 -2.23
CA GLU A 107 -12.10 -9.32 -2.60
C GLU A 107 -11.23 -8.06 -2.39
N LEU A 108 -11.74 -6.88 -2.74
CA LEU A 108 -11.05 -5.61 -2.50
C LEU A 108 -10.95 -5.30 -1.01
N ILE A 109 -12.03 -5.56 -0.24
CA ILE A 109 -12.03 -5.40 1.23
C ILE A 109 -10.94 -6.29 1.83
N LYS A 110 -10.89 -7.56 1.44
CA LYS A 110 -9.85 -8.49 1.90
C LYS A 110 -8.45 -7.97 1.57
N ALA A 111 -8.20 -7.60 0.31
CA ALA A 111 -6.89 -7.08 -0.11
C ALA A 111 -6.50 -5.81 0.65
N TYR A 112 -7.46 -4.96 1.01
CA TYR A 112 -7.23 -3.77 1.82
C TYR A 112 -6.85 -4.11 3.27
N LEU A 113 -7.59 -5.04 3.90
CA LEU A 113 -7.35 -5.45 5.28
C LEU A 113 -6.08 -6.29 5.44
N ASP A 114 -5.73 -7.10 4.45
CA ASP A 114 -4.51 -7.92 4.44
C ASP A 114 -3.23 -7.07 4.55
N ARG A 115 -3.30 -5.76 4.29
CA ARG A 115 -2.19 -4.79 4.49
C ARG A 115 -2.09 -4.24 5.91
N GLN A 116 -2.94 -4.68 6.82
CA GLN A 116 -3.02 -4.24 8.21
C GLN A 116 -2.74 -5.43 9.14
N PRO A 117 -2.34 -5.20 10.40
CA PRO A 117 -2.21 -6.28 11.38
C PRO A 117 -3.54 -7.00 11.58
N TRP A 118 -3.50 -8.31 11.79
CA TRP A 118 -4.70 -9.13 11.94
C TRP A 118 -5.39 -8.82 13.27
N SER A 119 -6.73 -8.81 13.27
CA SER A 119 -7.51 -8.75 14.49
C SER A 119 -8.86 -9.45 14.30
N GLN A 120 -9.23 -10.31 15.25
CA GLN A 120 -10.51 -11.02 15.24
C GLN A 120 -11.70 -10.06 15.11
N ALA A 121 -11.66 -8.92 15.82
CA ALA A 121 -12.72 -7.92 15.78
C ALA A 121 -12.90 -7.28 14.39
N THR A 122 -11.82 -7.14 13.61
CA THR A 122 -11.90 -6.65 12.23
C THR A 122 -12.41 -7.74 11.30
N GLU A 123 -11.95 -8.98 11.46
CA GLU A 123 -12.44 -10.10 10.67
C GLU A 123 -13.95 -10.31 10.85
N ASP A 124 -14.42 -10.36 12.10
CA ASP A 124 -15.83 -10.52 12.43
C ASP A 124 -16.69 -9.36 11.91
N ARG A 125 -16.15 -8.15 11.93
CA ARG A 125 -16.84 -6.95 11.41
C ARG A 125 -17.08 -6.99 9.91
N PHE A 126 -16.12 -7.51 9.14
CA PHE A 126 -16.14 -7.46 7.68
C PHE A 126 -16.56 -8.78 7.02
N ARG A 127 -16.85 -9.81 7.82
CA ARG A 127 -17.31 -11.10 7.33
C ARG A 127 -18.64 -10.97 6.58
N GLY A 128 -18.65 -11.42 5.32
CA GLY A 128 -19.82 -11.34 4.44
C GLY A 128 -20.22 -9.92 4.00
N VAL A 129 -19.40 -8.90 4.28
CA VAL A 129 -19.69 -7.52 3.87
C VAL A 129 -19.36 -7.33 2.38
N ASP A 130 -20.32 -6.77 1.63
CA ASP A 130 -20.14 -6.33 0.25
C ASP A 130 -20.61 -4.88 0.10
N GLY A 131 -19.65 -3.96 -0.07
CA GLY A 131 -19.96 -2.53 -0.21
C GLY A 131 -20.76 -2.20 -1.46
N ARG A 132 -20.75 -3.06 -2.48
CA ARG A 132 -21.50 -2.85 -3.74
C ARG A 132 -23.01 -2.95 -3.55
N LEU A 133 -23.45 -3.54 -2.43
CA LEU A 133 -24.86 -3.65 -2.06
C LEU A 133 -25.37 -2.40 -1.32
N VAL A 134 -24.49 -1.46 -0.97
CA VAL A 134 -24.86 -0.22 -0.29
C VAL A 134 -25.50 0.76 -1.27
N ALA A 135 -26.69 1.25 -0.95
CA ALA A 135 -27.39 2.26 -1.74
C ALA A 135 -26.54 3.52 -1.93
N GLN A 136 -26.58 4.11 -3.13
CA GLN A 136 -25.67 5.18 -3.53
C GLN A 136 -25.81 6.44 -2.67
N GLU A 137 -27.02 6.74 -2.17
CA GLU A 137 -27.23 7.84 -1.23
C GLU A 137 -26.37 7.72 0.04
N HIS A 138 -26.10 6.51 0.50
CA HIS A 138 -25.32 6.25 1.71
C HIS A 138 -23.81 6.30 1.51
N TRP A 139 -23.33 6.46 0.27
CA TRP A 139 -21.90 6.54 -0.01
C TRP A 139 -21.31 7.84 0.56
N LEU A 140 -21.95 8.97 0.24
CA LEU A 140 -21.56 10.30 0.73
C LEU A 140 -22.25 10.69 2.03
N GLN A 141 -23.40 10.09 2.34
CA GLN A 141 -24.15 10.33 3.59
C GLN A 141 -24.32 9.01 4.37
N PRO A 142 -23.24 8.48 4.95
CA PRO A 142 -23.30 7.22 5.69
C PRO A 142 -24.28 7.32 6.87
N PRO A 143 -25.07 6.26 7.14
CA PRO A 143 -25.85 6.17 8.37
C PRO A 143 -24.99 6.34 9.63
N PRO A 144 -25.57 6.82 10.74
CA PRO A 144 -24.87 6.96 12.01
C PRO A 144 -24.15 5.66 12.43
N GLY A 145 -22.88 5.77 12.83
CA GLY A 145 -22.09 4.64 13.33
C GLY A 145 -21.39 3.77 12.27
N VAL A 146 -21.60 4.05 10.97
CA VAL A 146 -20.87 3.41 9.86
C VAL A 146 -19.44 3.92 9.76
N VAL A 147 -19.28 5.25 9.81
CA VAL A 147 -17.99 5.93 9.92
C VAL A 147 -17.78 6.28 11.39
N LEU A 148 -16.65 5.86 11.95
CA LEU A 148 -16.33 6.16 13.33
C LEU A 148 -16.02 7.66 13.47
N SER A 149 -16.56 8.28 14.52
CA SER A 149 -16.18 9.64 14.91
C SER A 149 -14.68 9.69 15.17
N ARG A 150 -14.07 10.82 14.87
CA ARG A 150 -12.69 11.10 15.26
C ARG A 150 -12.72 11.81 16.60
N GLY A 151 -11.72 11.53 17.43
CA GLY A 151 -11.50 12.28 18.68
C GLY A 151 -11.33 13.78 18.44
N SER A 152 -11.07 14.51 19.51
CA SER A 152 -10.79 15.93 19.44
C SER A 152 -9.49 16.22 18.66
N GLN A 153 -9.22 17.47 18.33
CA GLN A 153 -7.95 17.81 17.70
C GLN A 153 -6.78 17.55 18.66
N ASN A 154 -6.95 17.92 19.93
CA ASN A 154 -5.94 17.75 20.97
C ASN A 154 -5.59 16.27 21.17
N GLU A 155 -6.60 15.39 21.26
CA GLU A 155 -6.39 13.94 21.38
C GLU A 155 -5.59 13.37 20.20
N ARG A 156 -5.89 13.83 18.98
CA ARG A 156 -5.18 13.39 17.77
C ARG A 156 -3.74 13.90 17.72
N ASP A 157 -3.51 15.12 18.17
CA ASP A 157 -2.15 15.70 18.19
C ASP A 157 -1.29 15.04 19.27
N GLU A 158 -1.87 14.67 20.42
CA GLU A 158 -1.23 13.84 21.44
C GLU A 158 -0.93 12.42 20.93
N GLU A 159 -1.85 11.78 20.21
CA GLU A 159 -1.62 10.48 19.57
C GLU A 159 -0.46 10.55 18.57
N LYS A 160 -0.43 11.57 17.69
CA LYS A 160 0.68 11.77 16.75
C LYS A 160 2.02 11.95 17.47
N ARG A 161 2.04 12.72 18.56
CA ARG A 161 3.24 12.94 19.35
C ARG A 161 3.75 11.63 19.96
N ARG A 162 2.86 10.83 20.55
CA ARG A 162 3.20 9.51 21.10
C ARG A 162 3.75 8.58 20.02
N TRP A 163 3.11 8.52 18.85
CA TRP A 163 3.59 7.73 17.72
C TRP A 163 4.96 8.19 17.23
N ALA A 164 5.23 9.50 17.17
CA ALA A 164 6.53 10.02 16.79
C ALA A 164 7.63 9.66 17.80
N GLU A 165 7.31 9.75 19.10
CA GLU A 165 8.21 9.36 20.19
C GLU A 165 8.52 7.85 20.16
N GLU A 166 7.49 7.00 20.00
CA GLU A 166 7.66 5.55 19.85
C GLU A 166 8.49 5.18 18.61
N ARG A 167 8.22 5.83 17.48
CA ARG A 167 8.98 5.63 16.24
C ARG A 167 10.46 5.99 16.40
N LYS A 168 10.74 7.10 17.07
CA LYS A 168 12.12 7.50 17.37
C LYS A 168 12.82 6.49 18.28
N LEU A 169 12.13 6.03 19.33
CA LEU A 169 12.68 5.04 20.25
C LEU A 169 12.98 3.70 19.55
N LEU A 170 12.12 3.28 18.62
CA LEU A 170 12.34 2.07 17.83
C LEU A 170 13.56 2.22 16.91
N GLU A 171 13.73 3.38 16.27
CA GLU A 171 14.89 3.66 15.42
C GLU A 171 16.21 3.63 16.22
N GLU A 172 16.24 4.22 17.41
CA GLU A 172 17.41 4.16 18.31
C GLU A 172 17.72 2.71 18.74
N LYS A 173 16.69 1.88 18.99
CA LYS A 173 16.88 0.45 19.32
C LYS A 173 17.46 -0.34 18.16
N ILE A 174 17.05 -0.05 16.93
CA ILE A 174 17.58 -0.68 15.72
C ILE A 174 19.06 -0.28 15.53
N GLU A 175 19.39 0.99 15.71
CA GLU A 175 20.77 1.48 15.61
C GLU A 175 21.70 0.84 16.65
N ARG A 176 21.19 0.60 17.87
CA ARG A 176 21.92 -0.12 18.93
C ARG A 176 21.99 -1.64 18.70
N GLY A 177 21.33 -2.17 17.67
CA GLY A 177 21.28 -3.61 17.39
C GLY A 177 20.41 -4.41 18.38
N GLU A 178 19.56 -3.75 19.16
CA GLU A 178 18.64 -4.39 20.12
C GLU A 178 17.42 -5.03 19.44
N VAL A 179 17.08 -4.57 18.23
CA VAL A 179 15.94 -5.04 17.41
C VAL A 179 16.41 -5.10 15.96
N SER A 180 16.08 -6.18 15.24
CA SER A 180 16.37 -6.28 13.80
C SER A 180 15.41 -5.37 13.01
N ALA A 181 15.92 -4.77 11.93
CA ALA A 181 15.08 -4.02 10.98
C ALA A 181 13.99 -4.90 10.35
N GLU A 182 14.19 -6.22 10.31
CA GLU A 182 13.25 -7.22 9.80
C GLU A 182 12.07 -7.42 10.77
N ASP A 183 12.33 -7.33 12.07
CA ASP A 183 11.32 -7.40 13.14
C ASP A 183 10.51 -6.09 13.28
N ALA A 184 10.97 -5.00 12.65
CA ALA A 184 10.28 -3.72 12.62
C ALA A 184 9.03 -3.71 11.71
N GLY A 185 8.74 -4.84 11.04
CA GLY A 185 7.56 -5.06 10.22
C GLY A 185 7.77 -4.71 8.74
N PRO A 186 6.89 -5.19 7.85
CA PRO A 186 7.05 -5.00 6.42
C PRO A 186 6.91 -3.53 6.02
N ALA A 187 7.64 -3.13 4.98
CA ALA A 187 7.51 -1.83 4.35
C ALA A 187 6.06 -1.54 3.90
N CYS A 188 5.70 -0.26 3.86
CA CYS A 188 4.39 0.21 3.43
C CYS A 188 3.91 -0.50 2.15
N GLY A 189 2.86 -1.33 2.28
CA GLY A 189 2.22 -2.02 1.15
C GLY A 189 2.41 -3.53 1.11
N GLY A 190 3.24 -4.12 1.98
CA GLY A 190 3.30 -5.57 2.14
C GLY A 190 2.01 -6.14 2.74
N VAL A 191 1.68 -7.38 2.37
CA VAL A 191 0.64 -8.17 3.05
C VAL A 191 1.16 -8.52 4.44
N GLN A 192 0.42 -8.09 5.46
CA GLN A 192 0.69 -8.32 6.87
C GLN A 192 -0.16 -9.47 7.44
N SER A 193 -1.32 -9.73 6.85
CA SER A 193 -2.35 -10.63 7.38
C SER A 193 -3.11 -11.35 6.27
N ASN A 194 -3.84 -12.40 6.64
CA ASN A 194 -4.74 -13.13 5.75
C ASN A 194 -6.14 -13.23 6.38
N TYR A 195 -6.94 -12.18 6.24
CA TYR A 195 -8.28 -12.11 6.82
C TYR A 195 -9.26 -13.09 6.14
N ASP A 196 -10.04 -13.87 6.91
CA ASP A 196 -11.10 -14.72 6.35
C ASP A 196 -12.47 -14.03 6.41
N LEU A 197 -12.89 -13.44 5.29
CA LEU A 197 -14.13 -12.68 5.18
C LEU A 197 -15.33 -13.50 4.67
N ARG A 198 -15.19 -14.83 4.50
CA ARG A 198 -16.29 -15.67 4.02
C ARG A 198 -17.46 -15.66 5.01
N PRO A 199 -18.73 -15.60 4.56
CA PRO A 199 -19.91 -15.71 5.43
C PRO A 199 -19.83 -16.94 6.34
N ARG A 200 -20.45 -16.84 7.54
CA ARG A 200 -20.58 -17.98 8.47
C ARG A 200 -21.73 -18.89 8.08
#